data_AF-A0A1V3L1Q0-F1
#
_entry.id   AF-A0A1V3L1Q0-F1
#
_cell.length_a   1.000
_cell.length_b   1.000
_cell.length_c   1.000
_cell.angle_alpha   90.00
_cell.angle_beta   90.00
_cell.angle_gamma   90.00
#
_symmetry.space_group_name_H-M   'P 1'
#
loop_
_entity.id
_entity.type
_entity.pdbx_description
1 polymer ?
#
loop_
_entity_poly.entity_id
_entity_poly.type
_entity_poly.pdbx_seq_one_letter_code
_entity_poly.pdbx_strand_id
1 'polypeptide(L)' 'MNKPNAENCLSAARKYRHDFYFFRQKWERFKHQNNEIAARAVYEKMVLALDKAVFLTKTAEKLAH' A
#
# COMPACT_ATOMS: atom_id res chain seq x y z
N MET A 1 -3.12 -3.91 25.06
CA MET A 1 -3.36 -3.79 23.61
C MET A 1 -3.66 -2.33 23.31
N ASN A 2 -2.80 -1.65 22.54
CA ASN A 2 -3.04 -0.26 22.16
C ASN A 2 -4.31 -0.18 21.31
N LYS A 3 -5.31 0.58 21.79
CA LYS A 3 -6.50 0.88 20.99
C LYS A 3 -6.04 1.50 19.66
N PRO A 4 -6.62 1.09 18.51
CA PRO A 4 -6.37 1.81 17.28
C PRO A 4 -6.77 3.28 17.49
N ASN A 5 -5.82 4.18 17.27
CA ASN A 5 -6.03 5.62 17.27
C ASN A 5 -5.75 6.15 15.86
N ALA A 6 -6.29 7.32 15.53
CA ALA A 6 -6.16 7.89 14.20
C ALA A 6 -4.70 8.04 13.76
N GLU A 7 -3.79 8.41 14.66
CA GLU A 7 -2.36 8.57 14.39
C GLU A 7 -1.68 7.26 13.97
N ASN A 8 -1.94 6.16 14.67
CA ASN A 8 -1.40 4.83 14.34
C ASN A 8 -1.92 4.37 12.98
N CYS A 9 -3.20 4.60 12.69
CA CYS A 9 -3.79 4.30 11.39
C CYS A 9 -3.13 5.13 10.27
N LEU A 10 -2.93 6.42 10.45
CA LEU A 10 -2.25 7.30 9.48
C LEU A 10 -0.78 6.93 9.29
N SER A 11 -0.07 6.59 10.37
CA SER A 11 1.32 6.12 10.32
C SER A 11 1.45 4.83 9.50
N ALA A 12 0.57 3.85 9.76
CA ALA A 12 0.51 2.62 8.98
C ALA A 12 0.10 2.88 7.52
N ALA A 13 -0.85 3.79 7.26
CA ALA A 13 -1.25 4.17 5.91
C ALA A 13 -0.07 4.75 5.10
N ARG A 14 0.76 5.59 5.73
CA ARG A 14 1.98 6.15 5.11
C ARG A 14 2.96 5.04 4.73
N LYS A 15 3.14 4.03 5.59
CA LYS A 15 3.99 2.87 5.28
C LYS A 15 3.49 2.12 4.05
N TYR A 16 2.19 1.83 3.97
CA TYR A 16 1.63 1.15 2.80
C TYR A 16 1.68 2.00 1.52
N ARG A 17 1.56 3.33 1.61
CA ARG A 17 1.81 4.21 0.44
C ARG A 17 3.25 4.12 -0.04
N HIS A 18 4.21 4.06 0.87
CA HIS A 18 5.62 3.85 0.51
C HIS A 18 5.82 2.49 -0.17
N ASP A 19 5.23 1.42 0.38
CA ASP A 19 5.27 0.09 -0.22
C ASP A 19 4.65 0.06 -1.63
N PHE A 20 3.55 0.80 -1.85
CA PHE A 20 2.95 0.97 -3.17
C PHE A 20 3.96 1.54 -4.19
N TYR A 21 4.66 2.62 -3.84
CA TYR A 21 5.67 3.20 -4.74
C TYR A 21 6.85 2.26 -5.01
N PHE A 22 7.28 1.53 -3.98
CA PHE A 22 8.32 0.52 -4.12
C PHE A 22 7.91 -0.60 -5.08
N PHE A 23 6.69 -1.13 -4.94
CA PHE A 23 6.18 -2.16 -5.86
C PHE A 23 5.96 -1.60 -7.27
N ARG A 24 5.52 -0.35 -7.41
CA ARG A 24 5.39 0.30 -8.71
C ARG A 24 6.72 0.33 -9.46
N GLN A 25 7.81 0.75 -8.81
CA GLN A 25 9.14 0.77 -9.44
C GLN A 25 9.60 -0.63 -9.89
N LYS A 26 9.33 -1.66 -9.07
CA LYS A 26 9.62 -3.05 -9.44
C LYS A 26 8.77 -3.54 -10.61
N TRP A 27 7.49 -3.18 -10.63
CA TRP A 27 6.58 -3.51 -11.72
C TRP A 27 7.06 -2.90 -13.03
N GLU A 28 7.38 -1.59 -13.03
CA GLU A 28 7.94 -0.88 -14.19
C GLU A 28 9.22 -1.57 -14.70
N ARG A 29 10.12 -1.94 -13.79
CA ARG A 29 11.35 -2.69 -14.14
C ARG A 29 11.05 -4.03 -14.82
N PHE A 30 10.11 -4.82 -14.30
CA PHE A 30 9.76 -6.10 -14.91
C PHE A 30 9.06 -5.94 -16.26
N LYS A 31 8.22 -4.92 -16.43
CA LYS A 31 7.63 -4.57 -17.72
C LYS A 31 8.69 -4.20 -18.76
N HIS A 32 9.70 -3.42 -18.38
CA HIS A 32 10.83 -3.13 -19.27
C HIS A 32 11.65 -4.37 -19.66
N GLN A 33 11.64 -5.42 -18.83
CA GLN A 33 12.30 -6.70 -19.10
C GLN A 33 11.42 -7.69 -19.87
N ASN A 34 10.20 -7.31 -20.27
CA ASN A 34 9.17 -8.22 -20.81
C ASN A 34 8.88 -9.43 -19.91
N ASN A 35 9.10 -9.31 -18.59
CA ASN A 35 8.84 -10.36 -17.63
C ASN A 35 7.42 -10.21 -17.07
N GLU A 36 6.42 -10.63 -17.84
CA GLU A 36 5.01 -10.48 -17.49
C GLU A 36 4.60 -11.27 -16.24
N ILE A 37 5.21 -12.43 -15.98
CA ILE A 37 4.92 -13.25 -14.80
C ILE A 37 5.33 -12.50 -13.53
N ALA A 38 6.57 -11.99 -13.49
CA ALA A 38 7.05 -11.22 -12.35
C ALA A 38 6.33 -9.86 -12.23
N ALA A 39 6.03 -9.21 -13.35
CA ALA A 39 5.24 -7.97 -13.36
C ALA A 39 3.86 -8.22 -12.73
N ARG A 40 3.13 -9.25 -13.15
CA ARG A 40 1.81 -9.59 -12.59
C ARG A 40 1.88 -9.85 -11.08
N ALA A 41 2.85 -10.63 -10.62
CA ALA A 41 3.03 -10.92 -9.20
C ALA A 41 3.33 -9.66 -8.36
N VAL A 42 4.05 -8.67 -8.91
CA VAL A 42 4.28 -7.39 -8.25
C VAL A 42 3.06 -6.49 -8.30
N TYR A 43 2.31 -6.50 -9.40
CA TYR A 43 1.09 -5.72 -9.57
C TYR A 43 0.06 -6.04 -8.47
N GLU A 44 -0.15 -7.32 -8.16
CA GLU A 44 -1.05 -7.74 -7.08
C GLU A 44 -0.63 -7.18 -5.71
N LYS A 45 0.68 -7.16 -5.43
CA LYS A 45 1.22 -6.57 -4.19
C LYS A 45 1.05 -5.05 -4.15
N MET A 46 1.21 -4.39 -5.30
CA MET A 46 0.99 -2.95 -5.46
C MET A 46 -0.48 -2.59 -5.16
N VAL A 47 -1.44 -3.33 -5.73
CA VAL A 47 -2.88 -3.12 -5.47
C VAL A 47 -3.20 -3.30 -3.99
N LEU A 48 -2.72 -4.40 -3.38
CA LEU A 48 -2.97 -4.66 -1.96
C LEU A 48 -2.41 -3.56 -1.04
N ALA A 49 -1.23 -3.01 -1.36
CA ALA A 49 -0.65 -1.90 -0.62
C ALA A 49 -1.53 -0.64 -0.71
N LEU A 50 -2.06 -0.34 -1.90
CA LEU A 50 -2.96 0.79 -2.10
C LEU A 50 -4.27 0.61 -1.31
N ASP A 51 -4.89 -0.56 -1.40
CA ASP A 51 -6.14 -0.87 -0.69
C ASP A 51 -5.98 -0.72 0.83
N LYS A 52 -4.87 -1.24 1.38
CA LYS A 52 -4.56 -1.10 2.81
C LYS A 52 -4.35 0.35 3.21
N ALA A 53 -3.65 1.15 2.39
CA ALA A 53 -3.47 2.56 2.65
C ALA A 53 -4.80 3.32 2.68
N VAL A 54 -5.70 3.04 1.73
CA VAL A 54 -7.04 3.64 1.67
C VAL A 54 -7.89 3.22 2.87
N PHE A 55 -7.91 1.92 3.19
CA PHE A 55 -8.65 1.40 4.34
C PHE A 55 -8.23 2.08 5.65
N LEU A 56 -6.91 2.18 5.88
CA LEU A 56 -6.38 2.80 7.10
C LEU A 56 -6.63 4.31 7.15
N THR A 57 -6.58 5.01 6.01
CA THR A 57 -6.93 6.44 5.95
C THR A 57 -8.39 6.65 6.33
N LYS A 58 -9.33 5.88 5.73
CA LYS A 58 -10.76 5.93 6.07
C LYS A 58 -11.05 5.55 7.52
N THR A 59 -10.28 4.60 8.06
CA THR A 59 -10.40 4.20 9.47
C THR A 59 -9.93 5.32 10.40
N ALA A 60 -8.84 6.00 10.06
CA ALA A 60 -8.36 7.15 10.82
C ALA A 60 -9.38 8.30 10.84
N GLU A 61 -10.01 8.60 9.69
CA GLU A 61 -11.09 9.59 9.59
C GLU A 61 -12.24 9.24 10.54
N LYS A 62 -12.69 7.98 10.55
CA LYS A 62 -13.76 7.51 11.45
C LYS A 62 -13.40 7.57 12.94
N LEU A 63 -12.11 7.45 13.28
CA LEU A 63 -11.64 7.50 14.67
C LEU A 63 -11.39 8.93 15.16
N ALA A 64 -11.36 9.91 14.25
CA ALA A 64 -11.20 11.33 14.58
C ALA A 64 -12.54 12.04 14.83
N HIS A 65 -13.66 11.38 14.53
CA HIS A 65 -15.04 11.82 14.78
C HIS A 65 -15.66 11.04 15.93
#